data_AF-A0A800BP63-F1
#
_entry.id   AF-A0A800BP63-F1
#
_cell.length_a   1.000
_cell.length_b   1.000
_cell.length_c   1.000
_cell.angle_alpha   90.00
_cell.angle_beta   90.00
_cell.angle_gamma   90.00
#
_symmetry.space_group_name_H-M   'P 1'
#
loop_
_entity.id
_entity.type
_entity.pdbx_description
1 polymer ?
#
loop_
_entity_poly.entity_id
_entity_poly.type
_entity_poly.pdbx_seq_one_letter_code
_entity_poly.pdbx_strand_id
1 'polypeptide(L)'
;MNLSPKEIFTKQDMRQIEEHGLTVEKVMKQIQRFMMPPPYLRLERPCTIGDGITLLPEDKQEHLVELFESKRSEGRFLKFVPASGAATRMFKALHKFYHNAGALTKGMLEQASSSGDKDAA
;
A
#
# COMPACT_ATOMS: atom_id res chain seq x y z
N MET A 1 5.30 -17.06 24.74
CA MET A 1 4.40 -18.17 25.14
C MET A 1 4.49 -19.23 24.04
N ASN A 2 4.79 -20.49 24.39
CA ASN A 2 4.79 -21.60 23.43
C ASN A 2 3.44 -22.32 23.53
N LEU A 3 2.43 -21.84 22.80
CA LEU A 3 1.15 -22.53 22.66
C LEU A 3 1.28 -23.58 21.56
N SER A 4 0.81 -24.79 21.82
CA SER A 4 0.78 -25.87 20.82
C SER A 4 -0.42 -25.69 19.88
N PRO A 5 -0.34 -26.17 18.63
CA PRO A 5 -1.45 -26.05 17.69
C PRO A 5 -2.75 -26.72 18.16
N LYS A 6 -2.66 -27.78 18.98
CA LYS A 6 -3.82 -28.50 19.52
C LYS A 6 -4.58 -27.74 20.61
N GLU A 7 -3.95 -26.73 21.22
CA GLU A 7 -4.59 -25.87 22.23
C GLU A 7 -5.34 -24.69 21.59
N ILE A 8 -4.98 -24.34 20.34
CA ILE A 8 -5.54 -23.19 19.62
C ILE A 8 -6.58 -23.62 18.57
N PHE A 9 -6.37 -24.75 17.90
CA PHE A 9 -7.23 -25.19 16.81
C PHE A 9 -8.04 -26.43 17.19
N THR A 10 -9.33 -26.38 16.89
CA THR A 10 -10.20 -27.56 16.89
C THR A 10 -9.91 -28.43 15.66
N LYS A 11 -10.43 -29.66 15.65
CA LYS A 11 -10.35 -30.53 14.46
C LYS A 11 -11.06 -29.92 13.25
N GLN A 12 -12.10 -29.12 13.48
CA GLN A 12 -12.80 -28.42 12.41
C GLN A 12 -11.92 -27.31 11.82
N ASP A 13 -11.24 -26.54 12.67
CA ASP A 13 -10.31 -25.49 12.21
C ASP A 13 -9.16 -26.10 11.39
N MET A 14 -8.60 -27.22 11.83
CA MET A 14 -7.54 -27.91 11.08
C MET A 14 -8.00 -28.34 9.69
N ARG A 15 -9.23 -28.88 9.57
CA ARG A 15 -9.81 -29.22 8.26
C ARG A 15 -10.01 -28.00 7.37
N GLN A 16 -10.54 -26.90 7.92
CA GLN A 16 -10.73 -25.68 7.15
C GLN A 16 -9.39 -25.09 6.70
N ILE A 17 -8.36 -25.12 7.54
CA ILE A 17 -7.01 -24.66 7.19
C ILE A 17 -6.48 -25.45 5.98
N GLU A 18 -6.62 -26.77 5.99
CA GLU A 18 -6.22 -27.64 4.87
C GLU A 18 -7.05 -27.37 3.61
N GLU A 19 -8.37 -27.21 3.72
CA GLU A 19 -9.27 -26.88 2.60
C GLU A 19 -8.91 -25.54 1.92
N HIS A 20 -8.35 -24.59 2.67
CA HIS A 20 -7.84 -23.31 2.14
C HIS A 20 -6.41 -23.42 1.57
N GLY A 21 -5.83 -24.62 1.49
CA GLY A 21 -4.48 -24.84 0.98
C GLY A 21 -3.38 -24.31 1.90
N LEU A 22 -3.66 -24.23 3.20
CA LEU A 22 -2.71 -23.80 4.23
C LEU A 22 -2.31 -24.99 5.11
N THR A 23 -1.22 -24.84 5.87
CA THR A 23 -0.85 -25.80 6.92
C THR A 23 -1.06 -25.20 8.29
N VAL A 24 -1.33 -26.06 9.28
CA VAL A 24 -1.48 -25.65 10.67
C VAL A 24 -0.26 -24.86 11.16
N GLU A 25 0.95 -25.26 10.79
CA GLU A 25 2.19 -24.55 11.13
C GLU A 25 2.25 -23.15 10.53
N LYS A 26 1.78 -22.99 9.29
CA LYS A 26 1.76 -21.68 8.60
C LYS A 26 0.79 -20.72 9.30
N VAL A 27 -0.38 -21.20 9.69
CA VAL A 27 -1.37 -20.39 10.42
C VAL A 27 -0.89 -20.10 11.85
N MET A 28 -0.26 -21.07 12.53
CA MET A 28 0.39 -20.83 13.83
C MET A 28 1.43 -19.70 13.77
N LYS A 29 2.29 -19.69 12.74
CA LYS A 29 3.26 -18.60 12.54
C LYS A 29 2.58 -17.24 12.34
N GLN A 30 1.41 -17.20 11.70
CA GLN A 30 0.64 -15.96 11.56
C GLN A 30 0.04 -15.51 12.90
N ILE A 31 -0.52 -16.43 13.68
CA ILE A 31 -1.04 -16.15 15.03
C ILE A 31 0.08 -15.62 15.93
N GLN A 32 1.26 -16.24 15.90
CA GLN A 32 2.43 -15.76 16.65
C GLN A 32 2.80 -14.32 16.27
N ARG A 33 2.72 -13.95 14.99
CA ARG A 33 2.92 -12.55 14.55
C ARG A 33 1.85 -11.60 15.05
N PHE A 34 0.62 -12.05 15.29
CA PHE A 34 -0.42 -11.21 15.89
C PHE A 34 -0.24 -11.05 17.41
N MET A 35 0.19 -12.12 18.09
CA MET A 35 0.50 -12.07 19.53
C MET A 35 1.76 -11.27 19.83
N MET A 36 2.75 -11.33 18.93
CA MET A 36 4.00 -10.60 18.98
C MET A 36 4.14 -9.80 17.69
N PRO A 37 3.41 -8.69 17.55
CA PRO A 37 3.51 -7.85 16.37
C PRO A 37 4.95 -7.36 16.22
N PRO A 38 5.49 -7.32 15.00
CA PRO A 38 6.77 -6.66 14.78
C PRO A 38 6.68 -5.22 15.29
N PRO A 39 7.77 -4.65 15.81
CA PRO A 39 7.77 -3.26 16.20
C PRO A 39 7.40 -2.40 15.00
N TYR A 40 6.70 -1.30 15.25
CA TYR A 40 6.44 -0.32 14.21
C TYR A 40 7.77 0.13 13.59
N LEU A 41 7.78 0.24 12.27
CA LEU A 41 8.93 0.80 11.59
C LEU A 41 9.06 2.27 12.02
N ARG A 42 10.23 2.63 12.57
CA ARG A 42 10.54 4.02 12.82
C ARG A 42 10.92 4.66 11.49
N LEU A 43 10.02 5.46 10.95
CA LEU A 43 10.30 6.28 9.77
C LEU A 43 11.43 7.26 10.13
N GLU A 44 12.45 7.33 9.28
CA GLU A 44 13.57 8.25 9.47
C GLU A 44 13.13 9.69 9.14
N ARG A 45 12.63 9.86 7.91
CA ARG A 45 12.03 11.09 7.36
C ARG A 45 11.31 10.77 6.04
N PRO A 46 10.45 11.66 5.52
CA PRO A 46 9.93 11.52 4.16
C PRO A 46 11.06 11.48 3.11
N CYS A 47 10.86 10.70 2.05
CA CYS A 47 11.75 10.73 0.89
C CYS A 47 11.62 12.07 0.14
N THR A 48 12.74 12.59 -0.30
CA THR A 48 12.89 13.83 -1.07
C THR A 48 13.67 13.54 -2.35
N ILE A 49 13.84 14.56 -3.20
CA ILE A 49 14.67 14.45 -4.40
C ILE A 49 16.08 14.02 -3.98
N GLY A 50 16.58 12.93 -4.56
CA GLY A 50 17.86 12.32 -4.18
C GLY A 50 17.73 11.05 -3.31
N ASP A 51 16.59 10.81 -2.66
CA ASP A 51 16.31 9.57 -1.92
C ASP A 51 15.77 8.45 -2.83
N GLY A 52 16.28 8.38 -4.07
CA GLY A 52 15.73 7.56 -5.14
C GLY A 52 14.55 8.21 -5.89
N ILE A 53 14.11 9.41 -5.48
CA ILE A 53 13.16 10.23 -6.24
C ILE A 53 13.96 11.10 -7.20
N THR A 54 13.69 10.96 -8.50
CA THR A 54 14.29 11.77 -9.57
C THR A 54 13.29 12.82 -10.03
N LEU A 55 13.71 14.09 -10.03
CA LEU A 55 12.94 15.16 -10.65
C LEU A 55 13.20 15.17 -12.16
N LEU A 56 12.13 15.03 -12.94
CA LEU A 56 12.23 15.13 -14.40
C LEU A 56 12.28 16.62 -14.79
N PRO A 57 13.30 17.05 -15.56
CA PRO A 57 13.41 18.44 -15.94
C PRO A 57 12.32 18.81 -16.96
N GLU A 58 11.86 20.06 -16.91
CA GLU A 58 10.68 20.54 -17.65
C GLU A 58 10.83 20.39 -19.16
N ASP A 59 12.03 20.63 -19.69
CA ASP A 59 12.39 20.48 -21.10
C ASP A 59 12.22 19.05 -21.64
N LYS A 60 12.15 18.05 -20.75
CA LYS A 60 11.96 16.63 -21.11
C LYS A 60 10.54 16.14 -20.91
N GLN A 61 9.66 16.92 -20.28
CA GLN A 61 8.33 16.44 -19.91
C GLN A 61 7.49 16.10 -21.14
N GLU A 62 7.45 17.00 -22.13
CA GLU A 62 6.68 16.80 -23.37
C GLU A 62 7.14 15.55 -24.11
N HIS A 63 8.45 15.40 -24.30
CA HIS A 63 9.05 14.22 -24.92
C HIS A 63 8.69 12.92 -24.19
N LEU A 64 8.71 12.91 -22.85
CA LEU A 64 8.38 11.72 -22.06
C LEU A 64 6.89 11.36 -22.15
N VAL A 65 6.01 12.36 -22.24
CA VAL A 65 4.57 12.15 -22.46
C VAL A 65 4.32 11.54 -23.84
N GLU A 66 4.93 12.08 -24.89
CA GLU A 66 4.84 11.53 -26.25
C GLU A 66 5.38 10.10 -26.31
N LEU A 67 6.50 9.84 -25.65
CA LEU A 67 7.08 8.50 -25.55
C LEU A 67 6.10 7.55 -24.85
N PHE A 68 5.49 7.96 -23.74
CA PHE A 68 4.49 7.16 -23.05
C PHE A 68 3.31 6.81 -23.96
N GLU A 69 2.71 7.80 -24.65
CA GLU A 69 1.56 7.56 -25.53
C GLU A 69 1.89 6.66 -26.71
N SER A 70 3.05 6.87 -27.35
CA SER A 70 3.50 6.02 -28.45
C SER A 70 3.65 4.57 -28.00
N LYS A 71 4.26 4.32 -26.83
CA LYS A 71 4.44 2.98 -26.29
C LYS A 71 3.16 2.37 -25.76
N ARG A 72 2.22 3.17 -25.25
CA ARG A 72 0.92 2.68 -24.73
C ARG A 72 0.17 1.89 -25.78
N SER A 73 0.24 2.34 -27.03
CA SER A 73 -0.37 1.67 -28.19
C SER A 73 0.23 0.28 -28.47
N GLU A 74 1.47 0.01 -28.04
CA GLU A 74 2.17 -1.27 -28.23
C GLU A 74 1.74 -2.34 -27.20
N GLY A 75 0.86 -2.03 -26.25
CA GLY A 75 0.29 -3.01 -25.31
C GLY A 75 1.26 -3.54 -24.24
N ARG A 76 2.43 -2.92 -24.05
CA ARG A 76 3.47 -3.37 -23.10
C ARG A 76 3.30 -2.89 -21.66
N PHE A 77 2.12 -2.39 -21.31
CA PHE A 77 1.84 -1.84 -19.98
C PHE A 77 1.12 -2.86 -19.11
N LEU A 78 1.70 -3.18 -17.96
CA LEU A 78 1.04 -3.93 -16.91
C LEU A 78 0.63 -2.98 -15.79
N LYS A 79 -0.66 -2.96 -15.45
CA LYS A 79 -1.14 -2.33 -14.23
C LYS A 79 -0.98 -3.32 -13.08
N PHE A 80 0.04 -3.11 -12.24
CA PHE A 80 0.17 -3.86 -11.00
C PHE A 80 -0.70 -3.23 -9.91
N VAL A 81 -1.81 -3.87 -9.54
CA VAL A 81 -2.63 -3.49 -8.40
C VAL A 81 -2.25 -4.40 -7.23
N PRO A 82 -1.51 -3.92 -6.22
CA PRO A 82 -1.16 -4.75 -5.07
C PRO A 82 -2.44 -5.14 -4.30
N ALA A 83 -2.57 -6.40 -3.91
CA ALA A 83 -3.72 -6.93 -3.17
C ALA A 83 -3.83 -6.44 -1.71
N SER A 84 -3.07 -5.41 -1.32
CA SER A 84 -3.02 -4.90 0.06
C SER A 84 -3.73 -3.56 0.19
N GLY A 85 -4.64 -3.43 1.18
CA GLY A 85 -5.34 -2.17 1.47
C GLY A 85 -4.43 -1.05 2.03
N ALA A 86 -3.13 -1.30 2.22
CA ALA A 86 -2.18 -0.28 2.66
C ALA A 86 -2.03 0.85 1.63
N ALA A 87 -1.98 0.50 0.34
CA ALA A 87 -1.97 1.49 -0.74
C ALA A 87 -3.30 2.26 -0.77
N THR A 88 -4.45 1.58 -0.69
CA THR A 88 -5.75 2.26 -0.64
C THR A 88 -5.86 3.26 0.50
N ARG A 89 -5.30 2.97 1.69
CA ARG A 89 -5.24 3.92 2.81
C ARG A 89 -4.32 5.11 2.50
N MET A 90 -3.14 4.87 1.92
CA MET A 90 -2.19 5.92 1.53
C MET A 90 -2.75 6.89 0.48
N PHE A 91 -3.57 6.39 -0.45
CA PHE A 91 -4.18 7.19 -1.52
C PHE A 91 -5.61 7.65 -1.20
N LYS A 92 -6.10 7.49 0.04
CA LYS A 92 -7.49 7.79 0.41
C LYS A 92 -7.85 9.26 0.19
N ALA A 93 -6.98 10.19 0.59
CA ALA A 93 -7.13 11.62 0.27
C ALA A 93 -7.23 11.83 -1.25
N LEU A 94 -6.27 11.30 -2.00
CA LEU A 94 -6.22 11.45 -3.46
C LEU A 94 -7.47 10.88 -4.15
N HIS A 95 -7.98 9.74 -3.69
CA HIS A 95 -9.24 9.15 -4.17
C HIS A 95 -10.45 10.03 -3.88
N LYS A 96 -10.55 10.60 -2.66
CA LYS A 96 -11.62 11.53 -2.29
C LYS A 96 -11.66 12.72 -3.27
N PHE A 97 -10.51 13.22 -3.69
CA PHE A 97 -10.43 14.30 -4.67
C PHE A 97 -10.72 13.85 -6.11
N TYR A 98 -10.16 12.72 -6.54
CA TYR A 98 -10.39 12.16 -7.89
C TYR A 98 -11.90 11.96 -8.17
N HIS A 99 -12.66 11.51 -7.18
CA HIS A 99 -14.10 11.31 -7.31
C HIS A 99 -14.93 12.59 -7.16
N ASN A 100 -14.36 13.69 -6.64
CA ASN A 100 -15.06 14.96 -6.41
C ASN A 100 -14.80 16.03 -7.49
N ALA A 101 -14.19 15.67 -8.62
CA ALA A 101 -14.08 16.46 -9.85
C ALA A 101 -13.49 17.89 -9.73
N GLY A 102 -12.69 18.16 -8.69
CA GLY A 102 -11.99 19.44 -8.50
C GLY A 102 -10.49 19.34 -8.79
N ALA A 103 -9.86 20.47 -9.13
CA ALA A 103 -8.40 20.57 -9.21
C ALA A 103 -7.78 20.40 -7.82
N LEU A 104 -6.87 19.43 -7.68
CA LEU A 104 -6.10 19.21 -6.46
C LEU A 104 -4.80 20.02 -6.53
N THR A 105 -4.59 20.91 -5.56
CA THR A 105 -3.30 21.60 -5.41
C THR A 105 -2.59 21.13 -4.15
N LYS A 106 -1.26 21.24 -4.14
CA LYS A 106 -0.44 20.94 -2.97
C LYS A 106 -0.89 21.73 -1.74
N GLY A 107 -1.21 23.01 -1.91
CA GLY A 107 -1.67 23.89 -0.82
C GLY A 107 -2.98 23.43 -0.17
N MET A 108 -3.89 22.84 -0.95
CA MET A 108 -5.15 22.30 -0.41
C MET A 108 -4.91 21.07 0.48
N LEU A 109 -3.97 20.20 0.13
CA LEU A 109 -3.58 19.06 0.97
C LEU A 109 -2.86 19.52 2.24
N GLU A 110 -1.94 20.48 2.13
CA GLU A 110 -1.22 21.04 3.27
C GLU A 110 -2.18 21.70 4.28
N GLN A 111 -3.21 22.40 3.80
CA GLN A 111 -4.26 22.99 4.64
C GLN A 111 -5.14 21.93 5.31
N ALA A 112 -5.54 20.88 4.58
CA ALA A 112 -6.35 19.79 5.14
C ALA A 112 -5.59 18.95 6.17
N SER A 113 -4.29 18.73 5.96
CA SER A 113 -3.41 18.07 6.94
C SER A 113 -3.27 18.91 8.22
N SER A 114 -3.11 20.23 8.07
CA SER A 114 -2.97 21.18 9.19
C SER A 114 -4.25 21.35 10.01
N SER A 115 -5.43 21.08 9.45
CA SER A 115 -6.72 21.13 10.16
C SER A 115 -7.07 19.84 10.92
N GLY A 116 -6.18 18.83 10.90
CA GLY A 116 -6.34 17.58 11.63
C GLY A 116 -7.16 16.52 10.90
N ASP A 117 -7.40 16.68 9.58
CA ASP A 117 -7.97 15.61 8.77
C ASP A 117 -6.94 14.46 8.66
N LYS A 118 -7.20 13.38 9.42
CA LYS A 118 -6.34 12.19 9.46
C LYS A 118 -6.27 11.46 8.11
N ASP A 119 -7.21 11.74 7.19
CA ASP A 119 -7.20 11.19 5.85
C ASP A 119 -6.40 12.05 4.86
N ALA A 120 -5.94 13.25 5.27
CA ALA A 120 -5.15 14.19 4.46
C ALA A 120 -3.65 14.22 4.81
N ALA A 121 -3.21 13.40 5.77
CA ALA A 121 -1.82 13.26 6.23
C ALA A 121 -1.14 12.02 5.63
#